data_AF-A0A0Q7YGF3-F1
#
_entry.id   AF-A0A0Q7YGF3-F1
#
_cell.length_a   1.000
_cell.length_b   1.000
_cell.length_c   1.000
_cell.angle_alpha   90.00
_cell.angle_beta   90.00
_cell.angle_gamma   90.00
#
_symmetry.space_group_name_H-M   'P 1'
#
loop_
_entity.id
_entity.type
_entity.pdbx_description
1 polymer ?
#
loop_
_entity_poly.entity_id
_entity_poly.type
_entity_poly.pdbx_seq_one_letter_code
_entity_poly.pdbx_strand_id
1 'polypeptide(L)'
;MAGEIFIAMTGDGNELWPDCLHRNIVALGYDKPYFHAWNAGDRDEFLRLEMRAAQKGATESDVRGRATTWFNRATRIAESEDDVWLHRAGNDLYWATTTDANPIFEEYDGKVMIAKPVTSWSRRNRRTVALTWNSIHPKAKDYLTTQQAVLRVADPMMKEYIGTLIDGDDLTRWHEFPDWKSRLGADKGKSLGSNVQLSELVLSRMMMTIRDTVRNSNGQQVLRTLKDKRLLCPEPEMKARLAHLMIEQKALCAITGLPVHVDGQDNLDYDMLASVDRIDSNGHYEPENVQLVCRFVNFWKCSQENGKFMELLEKVVAARISPNS
;
A
#
# COMPACT_ATOMS: atom_id res chain seq x y z
N MET A 1 18.57 7.11 -23.55
CA MET A 1 19.43 6.15 -22.83
C MET A 1 18.55 5.56 -21.75
N ALA A 2 17.96 4.38 -21.99
CA ALA A 2 16.99 3.81 -21.06
C ALA A 2 17.69 3.26 -19.81
N GLY A 3 17.09 3.43 -18.63
CA GLY A 3 17.53 2.78 -17.40
C GLY A 3 18.53 3.56 -16.54
N GLU A 4 18.50 4.89 -16.55
CA GLU A 4 19.23 5.68 -15.56
C GLU A 4 18.56 5.60 -14.17
N ILE A 5 19.31 5.97 -13.13
CA ILE A 5 18.80 6.04 -11.76
C ILE A 5 18.96 7.47 -11.25
N PHE A 6 17.85 8.04 -10.80
CA PHE A 6 17.76 9.39 -10.27
C PHE A 6 17.25 9.38 -8.83
N ILE A 7 17.70 10.36 -8.06
CA ILE A 7 17.18 10.68 -6.73
C ILE A 7 16.51 12.05 -6.83
N ALA A 8 15.23 12.13 -6.51
CA ALA A 8 14.46 13.36 -6.56
C ALA A 8 14.12 13.87 -5.15
N MET A 9 14.30 15.18 -4.97
CA MET A 9 13.59 15.98 -3.98
C MET A 9 12.56 16.81 -4.74
N THR A 10 11.28 16.52 -4.52
CA THR A 10 10.20 17.10 -5.34
C THR A 10 9.77 18.44 -4.76
N GLY A 11 10.48 19.51 -5.14
CA GLY A 11 10.24 20.89 -4.68
C GLY A 11 11.38 21.49 -3.84
N ASP A 12 11.26 22.77 -3.47
CA ASP A 12 12.25 23.52 -2.66
C ASP A 12 12.31 23.00 -1.20
N GLY A 13 11.25 22.33 -0.74
CA GLY A 13 11.09 21.73 0.59
C GLY A 13 10.34 20.40 0.58
N ASN A 14 10.30 19.70 -0.56
CA ASN A 14 9.54 18.47 -0.79
C ASN A 14 8.01 18.64 -0.85
N GLU A 15 7.54 19.86 -1.15
CA GLU A 15 6.13 20.24 -1.16
C GLU A 15 5.29 19.48 -2.20
N LEU A 16 5.89 19.04 -3.31
CA LEU A 16 5.18 18.29 -4.35
C LEU A 16 5.08 16.79 -4.06
N TRP A 17 5.71 16.29 -3.00
CA TRP A 17 5.75 14.86 -2.72
C TRP A 17 4.37 14.22 -2.53
N PRO A 18 3.42 14.81 -1.77
CA PRO A 18 2.07 14.24 -1.63
C PRO A 18 1.38 14.02 -2.98
N ASP A 19 1.52 14.99 -3.90
CA ASP A 19 0.96 14.90 -5.25
C ASP A 19 1.69 13.86 -6.10
N CYS A 20 3.02 13.80 -6.00
CA CYS A 20 3.83 12.78 -6.67
C CYS A 20 3.40 11.37 -6.27
N LEU A 21 3.22 11.14 -4.96
CA LEU A 21 2.81 9.86 -4.41
C LEU A 21 1.38 9.49 -4.82
N HIS A 22 0.44 10.44 -4.77
CA HIS A 22 -0.97 10.18 -5.07
C HIS A 22 -1.25 9.99 -6.56
N ARG A 23 -0.64 10.83 -7.41
CA ARG A 23 -0.89 10.88 -8.86
C ARG A 23 0.06 9.99 -9.66
N ASN A 24 1.01 9.32 -9.01
CA ASN A 24 2.07 8.54 -9.65
C ASN A 24 2.84 9.37 -10.69
N ILE A 25 3.37 10.50 -10.24
CA ILE A 25 4.23 11.38 -11.03
C ILE A 25 5.54 11.62 -10.30
N VAL A 26 6.59 12.00 -11.03
CA VAL A 26 7.77 12.68 -10.47
C VAL A 26 7.78 14.11 -10.99
N ALA A 27 8.03 15.08 -10.12
CA ALA A 27 7.84 16.49 -10.46
C ALA A 27 8.84 17.47 -9.84
N LEU A 28 9.01 18.62 -10.51
CA LEU A 28 9.71 19.81 -10.00
C LEU A 28 8.90 21.08 -10.28
N GLY A 29 9.01 22.04 -9.37
CA GLY A 29 8.50 23.39 -9.55
C GLY A 29 9.50 24.35 -10.20
N TYR A 30 9.01 25.23 -11.06
CA TYR A 30 9.75 26.36 -11.62
C TYR A 30 8.90 27.63 -11.56
N ASP A 31 9.52 28.78 -11.27
CA ASP A 31 8.83 30.05 -11.49
C ASP A 31 8.54 30.22 -13.00
N LYS A 32 7.40 30.84 -13.32
CA LYS A 32 6.92 30.99 -14.71
C LYS A 32 7.99 31.48 -15.70
N PRO A 33 8.80 32.50 -15.41
CA PRO A 33 9.83 32.96 -16.35
C PRO A 33 10.85 31.88 -16.70
N TYR A 34 11.31 31.11 -15.70
CA TYR A 34 12.24 30.01 -15.92
C TYR A 34 11.60 28.86 -16.69
N PHE A 35 10.35 28.52 -16.38
CA PHE A 35 9.58 27.53 -17.15
C PHE A 35 9.47 27.92 -18.62
N HIS A 36 9.08 29.17 -18.92
CA HIS A 36 8.92 29.65 -20.29
C HIS A 36 10.25 29.62 -21.07
N ALA A 37 11.35 30.07 -20.45
CA ALA A 37 12.67 30.00 -21.07
C ALA A 37 13.09 28.55 -21.37
N TRP A 38 12.88 27.64 -20.41
CA TRP A 38 13.18 26.21 -20.60
C TRP A 38 12.31 25.57 -21.69
N ASN A 39 10.99 25.79 -21.66
CA ASN A 39 10.04 25.21 -22.61
C ASN A 39 10.27 25.71 -24.05
N ALA A 40 10.82 26.93 -24.20
CA ALA A 40 11.24 27.47 -25.50
C ALA A 40 12.62 26.95 -25.97
N GLY A 41 13.35 26.20 -25.13
CA GLY A 41 14.73 25.78 -25.42
C GLY A 41 15.75 26.93 -25.29
N ASP A 42 15.37 28.08 -24.73
CA ASP A 42 16.18 29.29 -24.68
C ASP A 42 17.10 29.29 -23.45
N ARG A 43 18.28 28.68 -23.62
CA ARG A 43 19.32 28.63 -22.58
C ARG A 43 19.88 30.02 -22.23
N ASP A 44 19.89 30.96 -23.18
CA ASP A 44 20.44 32.29 -22.99
C ASP A 44 19.49 33.17 -22.16
N GLU A 45 18.18 33.09 -22.40
CA GLU A 45 17.17 33.69 -21.53
C GLU A 45 17.25 33.11 -20.11
N PHE A 46 17.35 31.78 -20.00
CA PHE A 46 17.44 31.12 -18.69
C PHE A 46 18.66 31.62 -17.90
N LEU A 47 19.82 31.72 -18.56
CA LEU A 47 21.04 32.29 -17.95
C LEU A 47 20.84 33.75 -17.55
N ARG A 48 20.16 34.55 -18.37
CA ARG A 48 19.90 35.97 -18.09
C ARG A 48 19.02 36.16 -16.86
N LEU A 49 18.00 35.31 -16.68
CA LEU A 49 17.16 35.28 -15.48
C LEU A 49 18.00 34.95 -14.23
N GLU A 50 18.85 33.94 -14.31
CA GLU A 50 19.78 33.57 -13.22
C GLU A 50 20.77 34.70 -12.88
N MET A 51 21.31 35.39 -13.89
CA MET A 51 22.20 36.55 -13.69
C MET A 51 21.49 37.72 -13.01
N ARG A 52 20.21 37.98 -13.34
CA ARG A 52 19.40 39.01 -12.67
C ARG A 52 19.10 38.65 -11.21
N ALA A 53 18.91 37.37 -10.93
CA ALA A 53 18.62 36.87 -9.58
C ALA A 53 19.88 36.64 -8.72
N ALA A 54 21.08 36.74 -9.31
CA ALA A 54 22.33 36.46 -8.62
C ALA A 54 22.61 37.43 -7.46
N GLN A 55 23.07 36.89 -6.33
CA GLN A 55 23.46 37.70 -5.18
C GLN A 55 24.72 38.51 -5.47
N LYS A 56 24.85 39.68 -4.83
CA LYS A 56 26.08 40.50 -4.90
C LYS A 56 27.28 39.68 -4.46
N GLY A 57 28.25 39.50 -5.36
CA GLY A 57 29.48 38.74 -5.12
C GLY A 57 29.53 37.34 -5.73
N ALA A 58 28.45 36.85 -6.35
CA ALA A 58 28.47 35.61 -7.12
C ALA A 58 29.36 35.75 -8.37
N THR A 59 30.20 34.75 -8.66
CA THR A 59 31.01 34.75 -9.88
C THR A 59 30.15 34.37 -11.08
N GLU A 60 30.48 34.90 -12.26
CA GLU A 60 29.74 34.56 -13.50
C GLU A 60 29.76 33.05 -13.79
N SER A 61 30.89 32.39 -13.51
CA SER A 61 31.05 30.95 -13.66
C SER A 61 30.05 30.17 -12.80
N ASP A 62 29.85 30.59 -11.55
CA ASP A 62 28.90 29.93 -10.64
C ASP A 62 27.46 30.10 -11.12
N VAL A 63 27.09 31.30 -11.54
CA VAL A 63 25.75 31.59 -12.08
C VAL A 63 25.48 30.75 -13.33
N ARG A 64 26.45 30.66 -14.25
CA ARG A 64 26.35 29.82 -15.45
C ARG A 64 26.22 28.34 -15.12
N GLY A 65 26.97 27.87 -14.12
CA GLY A 65 26.86 26.50 -13.60
C GLY A 65 25.47 26.18 -13.05
N ARG A 66 24.89 27.10 -12.25
CA ARG A 66 23.53 26.96 -11.70
C ARG A 66 22.46 26.95 -12.79
N ALA A 67 22.53 27.90 -13.74
CA ALA A 67 21.60 27.98 -14.87
C ALA A 67 21.59 26.68 -15.69
N THR A 68 22.78 26.18 -16.04
CA THR A 68 22.95 24.91 -16.77
C THR A 68 22.40 23.73 -15.98
N THR A 69 22.64 23.71 -14.67
CA THR A 69 22.18 22.63 -13.79
C THR A 69 20.66 22.58 -13.73
N TRP A 70 20.00 23.71 -13.44
CA TRP A 70 18.54 23.78 -13.35
C TRP A 70 17.87 23.49 -14.69
N PHE A 71 18.34 24.08 -15.79
CA PHE A 71 17.84 23.77 -17.12
C PHE A 71 17.87 22.26 -17.41
N ASN A 72 19.01 21.60 -17.13
CA ASN A 72 19.16 20.17 -17.37
C ASN A 72 18.31 19.31 -16.41
N ARG A 73 17.93 19.79 -15.22
CA ARG A 73 17.02 19.05 -14.32
C ARG A 73 15.60 18.98 -14.88
N ALA A 74 15.08 20.09 -15.39
CA ALA A 74 13.78 20.12 -16.06
C ALA A 74 13.76 19.18 -17.27
N THR A 75 14.80 19.27 -18.13
CA THR A 75 14.97 18.37 -19.27
C THR A 75 15.01 16.90 -18.84
N ARG A 76 15.77 16.56 -17.80
CA ARG A 76 15.84 15.17 -17.30
C ARG A 76 14.51 14.61 -16.87
N ILE A 77 13.64 15.39 -16.22
CA ILE A 77 12.29 14.92 -15.85
C ILE A 77 11.45 14.75 -17.11
N ALA A 78 11.40 15.77 -17.96
CA ALA A 78 10.52 15.77 -19.12
C ALA A 78 10.83 14.65 -20.13
N GLU A 79 12.12 14.35 -20.31
CA GLU A 79 12.62 13.35 -21.25
C GLU A 79 12.87 11.97 -20.62
N SER A 80 12.57 11.80 -19.33
CA SER A 80 12.80 10.53 -18.63
C SER A 80 11.88 9.43 -19.18
N GLU A 81 12.42 8.26 -19.46
CA GLU A 81 11.68 7.09 -19.95
C GLU A 81 12.41 5.83 -19.50
N ASP A 82 11.68 4.89 -18.89
CA ASP A 82 12.24 3.68 -18.28
C ASP A 82 13.34 3.92 -17.22
N ASP A 83 13.46 5.14 -16.70
CA ASP A 83 14.39 5.48 -15.64
C ASP A 83 13.79 5.21 -14.27
N VAL A 84 14.64 4.82 -13.32
CA VAL A 84 14.26 4.60 -11.93
C VAL A 84 14.44 5.88 -11.14
N TRP A 85 13.38 6.29 -10.43
CA TRP A 85 13.37 7.44 -9.55
C TRP A 85 13.25 7.00 -8.11
N LEU A 86 14.10 7.57 -7.25
CA LEU A 86 14.12 7.34 -5.82
C LEU A 86 13.72 8.61 -5.07
N HIS A 87 12.92 8.44 -4.02
CA HIS A 87 12.53 9.51 -3.13
C HIS A 87 12.56 9.05 -1.68
N ARG A 88 13.14 9.85 -0.78
CA ARG A 88 13.16 9.57 0.64
C ARG A 88 12.15 10.45 1.37
N ALA A 89 11.19 9.81 2.04
CA ALA A 89 10.26 10.47 2.95
C ALA A 89 10.40 9.89 4.37
N GLY A 90 11.05 10.64 5.26
CA GLY A 90 11.31 10.21 6.63
C GLY A 90 12.20 8.95 6.70
N ASN A 91 11.63 7.86 7.21
CA ASN A 91 12.29 6.55 7.29
C ASN A 91 11.94 5.63 6.10
N ASP A 92 11.11 6.05 5.15
CA ASP A 92 10.80 5.24 3.98
C ASP A 92 11.61 5.72 2.77
N LEU A 93 12.08 4.75 1.97
CA LEU A 93 12.66 4.98 0.65
C LEU A 93 11.67 4.46 -0.40
N TYR A 94 11.15 5.38 -1.21
CA TYR A 94 10.23 5.10 -2.31
C TYR A 94 11.01 5.00 -3.61
N TRP A 95 10.54 4.15 -4.51
CA TRP A 95 11.00 4.10 -5.90
C TRP A 95 9.84 3.95 -6.87
N ALA A 96 10.04 4.44 -8.10
CA ALA A 96 9.12 4.28 -9.22
C ALA A 96 9.91 4.29 -10.54
N THR A 97 9.26 3.93 -11.64
CA THR A 97 9.86 3.95 -12.98
C THR A 97 9.06 4.86 -13.90
N THR A 98 9.71 5.77 -14.63
CA THR A 98 9.01 6.63 -15.60
C THR A 98 8.45 5.85 -16.77
N THR A 99 7.26 6.23 -17.18
CA THR A 99 6.56 5.65 -18.34
C THR A 99 6.90 6.39 -19.63
N ASP A 100 6.42 5.87 -20.75
CA ASP A 100 6.48 6.48 -22.08
C ASP A 100 5.52 7.68 -22.26
N ALA A 101 4.60 7.91 -21.30
CA ALA A 101 3.63 8.98 -21.36
C ALA A 101 4.29 10.38 -21.43
N ASN A 102 3.65 11.31 -22.15
CA ASN A 102 4.16 12.67 -22.29
C ASN A 102 4.29 13.40 -20.94
N PRO A 103 5.25 14.33 -20.81
CA PRO A 103 5.34 15.17 -19.62
C PRO A 103 4.10 16.05 -19.46
N ILE A 104 3.78 16.36 -18.21
CA ILE A 104 2.64 17.17 -17.78
C ILE A 104 3.17 18.51 -17.27
N PHE A 105 2.54 19.60 -17.73
CA PHE A 105 2.86 20.95 -17.27
C PHE A 105 1.61 21.60 -16.68
N GLU A 106 1.65 21.94 -15.40
CA GLU A 106 0.49 22.46 -14.67
C GLU A 106 0.91 23.64 -13.78
N GLU A 107 0.12 24.71 -13.74
CA GLU A 107 0.37 25.81 -12.82
C GLU A 107 -0.06 25.46 -11.39
N TYR A 108 0.74 25.86 -10.40
CA TYR A 108 0.42 25.74 -8.98
C TYR A 108 1.14 26.84 -8.19
N ASP A 109 0.46 27.46 -7.21
CA ASP A 109 1.05 28.47 -6.31
C ASP A 109 1.95 29.54 -7.00
N GLY A 110 1.52 30.02 -8.17
CA GLY A 110 2.27 30.99 -8.97
C GLY A 110 3.49 30.44 -9.73
N LYS A 111 3.80 29.16 -9.58
CA LYS A 111 4.83 28.38 -10.28
C LYS A 111 4.20 27.47 -11.35
N VAL A 112 5.06 26.78 -12.10
CA VAL A 112 4.70 25.70 -13.03
C VAL A 112 5.37 24.41 -12.58
N MET A 113 4.58 23.35 -12.43
CA MET A 113 5.04 22.00 -12.21
C MET A 113 5.42 21.38 -13.54
N ILE A 114 6.64 20.87 -13.63
CA ILE A 114 7.07 19.95 -14.68
C ILE A 114 7.01 18.55 -14.08
N ALA A 115 6.12 17.71 -14.61
CA ALA A 115 5.90 16.36 -14.11
C ALA A 115 6.05 15.32 -15.21
N LYS A 116 6.48 14.12 -14.84
CA LYS A 116 6.51 12.94 -15.71
C LYS A 116 5.76 11.78 -15.04
N PRO A 117 4.84 11.10 -15.74
CA PRO A 117 4.14 9.95 -15.17
C PRO A 117 5.08 8.77 -14.90
N VAL A 118 4.89 8.13 -13.75
CA VAL A 118 5.65 6.97 -13.29
C VAL A 118 4.72 5.81 -12.93
N THR A 119 5.28 4.62 -12.77
CA THR A 119 4.60 3.51 -12.09
C THR A 119 4.26 3.87 -10.64
N SER A 120 3.38 3.10 -10.01
CA SER A 120 3.04 3.36 -8.61
C SER A 120 4.27 3.36 -7.71
N TRP A 121 4.46 4.46 -6.98
CA TRP A 121 5.55 4.60 -6.02
C TRP A 121 5.50 3.51 -4.96
N SER A 122 6.57 2.73 -4.88
CA SER A 122 6.70 1.63 -3.94
C SER A 122 7.74 1.91 -2.88
N ARG A 123 7.38 1.74 -1.61
CA ARG A 123 8.31 1.68 -0.47
C ARG A 123 8.82 0.27 -0.19
N ARG A 124 8.67 -0.64 -1.15
CA ARG A 124 9.03 -2.06 -1.04
C ARG A 124 9.83 -2.49 -2.25
N ASN A 125 10.78 -3.39 -2.05
CA ASN A 125 11.42 -4.05 -3.18
C ASN A 125 10.45 -4.99 -3.91
N ARG A 126 10.84 -5.52 -5.06
CA ARG A 126 10.03 -6.43 -5.89
C ARG A 126 9.68 -7.74 -5.18
N ARG A 127 10.42 -8.10 -4.13
CA ARG A 127 10.12 -9.21 -3.23
C ARG A 127 9.26 -8.83 -2.02
N THR A 128 8.66 -7.64 -1.99
CA THR A 128 7.77 -7.12 -0.93
C THR A 128 8.42 -6.74 0.41
N VAL A 129 9.75 -6.81 0.53
CA VAL A 129 10.46 -6.34 1.73
C VAL A 129 10.42 -4.81 1.77
N ALA A 130 10.12 -4.23 2.93
CA ALA A 130 10.10 -2.78 3.09
C ALA A 130 11.50 -2.18 2.86
N LEU A 131 11.56 -1.07 2.13
CA LEU A 131 12.76 -0.28 1.93
C LEU A 131 12.74 0.86 2.95
N THR A 132 13.28 0.60 4.15
CA THR A 132 13.38 1.60 5.19
C THR A 132 14.78 2.21 5.21
N TRP A 133 14.88 3.51 5.41
CA TRP A 133 16.15 4.22 5.49
C TRP A 133 17.06 3.59 6.53
N ASN A 134 16.53 3.20 7.69
CA ASN A 134 17.32 2.54 8.74
C ASN A 134 17.92 1.18 8.31
N SER A 135 17.28 0.45 7.41
CA SER A 135 17.83 -0.81 6.85
C SER A 135 18.75 -0.58 5.65
N ILE A 136 18.87 0.64 5.12
CA ILE A 136 19.82 0.94 4.03
C ILE A 136 21.24 1.07 4.60
N HIS A 137 22.20 0.43 3.94
CA HIS A 137 23.60 0.47 4.33
C HIS A 137 24.14 1.92 4.37
N PRO A 138 24.87 2.33 5.42
CA PRO A 138 25.37 3.71 5.55
C PRO A 138 26.17 4.21 4.35
N LYS A 139 26.99 3.36 3.74
CA LYS A 139 27.72 3.72 2.51
C LYS A 139 26.78 4.02 1.34
N ALA A 140 25.68 3.29 1.16
CA ALA A 140 24.71 3.57 0.11
C ALA A 140 23.94 4.87 0.40
N LYS A 141 23.66 5.17 1.68
CA LYS A 141 23.06 6.44 2.10
C LYS A 141 23.89 7.65 1.67
N ASP A 142 25.21 7.53 1.65
CA ASP A 142 26.11 8.60 1.20
C ASP A 142 25.85 8.98 -0.28
N TYR A 143 25.35 8.04 -1.11
CA TYR A 143 24.96 8.28 -2.50
C TYR A 143 23.48 8.66 -2.65
N LEU A 144 22.63 8.14 -1.77
CA LEU A 144 21.18 8.37 -1.79
C LEU A 144 20.75 9.68 -1.12
N THR A 145 21.64 10.28 -0.33
CA THR A 145 21.39 11.58 0.29
C THR A 145 21.79 12.68 -0.69
N THR A 146 20.80 13.44 -1.16
CA THR A 146 21.03 14.58 -2.05
C THR A 146 20.63 15.89 -1.36
N GLN A 147 21.39 16.95 -1.61
CA GLN A 147 20.98 18.35 -1.36
C GLN A 147 20.46 19.02 -2.65
N GLN A 148 20.40 18.26 -3.73
CA GLN A 148 19.96 18.70 -5.05
C GLN A 148 18.54 18.21 -5.33
N ALA A 149 17.76 19.04 -6.03
CA ALA A 149 16.41 18.73 -6.45
C ALA A 149 16.33 17.44 -7.30
N VAL A 150 17.29 17.23 -8.21
CA VAL A 150 17.46 15.97 -8.96
C VAL A 150 18.93 15.64 -9.06
N LEU A 151 19.30 14.44 -8.59
CA LEU A 151 20.65 13.89 -8.63
C LEU A 151 20.65 12.61 -9.49
N ARG A 152 21.54 12.55 -10.48
CA ARG A 152 21.79 11.33 -11.26
C ARG A 152 22.83 10.48 -10.54
N VAL A 153 22.55 9.21 -10.32
CA VAL A 153 23.53 8.26 -9.76
C VAL A 153 24.50 7.88 -10.88
N ALA A 154 25.68 8.51 -10.92
CA ALA A 154 26.66 8.29 -11.98
C ALA A 154 27.56 7.07 -11.74
N ASP A 155 27.75 6.68 -10.48
CA ASP A 155 28.62 5.57 -10.08
C ASP A 155 28.03 4.22 -10.53
N PRO A 156 28.72 3.44 -11.38
CA PRO A 156 28.20 2.18 -11.91
C PRO A 156 27.95 1.12 -10.84
N MET A 157 28.84 1.01 -9.85
CA MET A 157 28.68 0.06 -8.73
C MET A 157 27.44 0.42 -7.91
N MET A 158 27.18 1.70 -7.73
CA MET A 158 26.01 2.17 -6.99
C MET A 158 24.71 2.00 -7.77
N LYS A 159 24.74 2.17 -9.10
CA LYS A 159 23.58 1.82 -9.93
C LYS A 159 23.22 0.34 -9.77
N GLU A 160 24.21 -0.53 -9.84
CA GLU A 160 24.02 -1.97 -9.68
C GLU A 160 23.50 -2.32 -8.27
N TYR A 161 24.08 -1.72 -7.22
CA TYR A 161 23.63 -1.90 -5.84
C TYR A 161 22.15 -1.50 -5.65
N ILE A 162 21.75 -0.34 -6.18
CA ILE A 162 20.37 0.15 -6.08
C ILE A 162 19.42 -0.76 -6.85
N GLY A 163 19.80 -1.21 -8.05
CA GLY A 163 19.02 -2.17 -8.83
C GLY A 163 18.76 -3.44 -8.01
N THR A 164 19.82 -4.07 -7.50
CA THR A 164 19.73 -5.29 -6.67
C THR A 164 18.92 -5.06 -5.37
N LEU A 165 19.04 -3.88 -4.75
CA LEU A 165 18.23 -3.49 -3.59
C LEU A 165 16.73 -3.44 -3.93
N ILE A 166 16.38 -2.85 -5.08
CA ILE A 166 14.99 -2.75 -5.59
C ILE A 166 14.47 -4.12 -6.02
N ASP A 167 15.32 -4.98 -6.57
CA ASP A 167 14.96 -6.35 -6.92
C ASP A 167 14.75 -7.23 -5.68
N GLY A 168 15.40 -6.89 -4.57
CA GLY A 168 15.38 -7.67 -3.33
C GLY A 168 16.32 -8.87 -3.36
N ASP A 169 17.33 -8.80 -4.21
CA ASP A 169 18.37 -9.82 -4.35
C ASP A 169 19.46 -9.65 -3.28
N ASP A 170 20.41 -10.58 -3.25
CA ASP A 170 21.47 -10.60 -2.25
C ASP A 170 22.45 -9.42 -2.41
N LEU A 171 22.62 -8.65 -1.33
CA LEU A 171 23.51 -7.49 -1.26
C LEU A 171 24.86 -7.80 -0.60
N THR A 172 25.08 -9.04 -0.16
CA THR A 172 26.25 -9.45 0.64
C THR A 172 27.57 -9.06 -0.04
N ARG A 173 27.68 -9.20 -1.37
CA ARG A 173 28.92 -8.89 -2.10
C ARG A 173 29.46 -7.47 -1.85
N TRP A 174 28.59 -6.45 -1.73
CA TRP A 174 29.02 -5.07 -1.45
C TRP A 174 29.25 -4.85 0.04
N HIS A 175 28.43 -5.47 0.89
CA HIS A 175 28.54 -5.35 2.35
C HIS A 175 29.83 -5.98 2.88
N GLU A 176 30.43 -6.88 2.10
CA GLU A 176 31.72 -7.49 2.41
C GLU A 176 32.94 -6.60 2.10
N PHE A 177 32.77 -5.49 1.37
CA PHE A 177 33.89 -4.61 1.05
C PHE A 177 34.49 -3.94 2.31
N PRO A 178 35.83 -3.83 2.41
CA PRO A 178 36.48 -3.30 3.61
C PRO A 178 36.01 -1.90 4.02
N ASP A 179 35.83 -0.99 3.05
CA ASP A 179 35.37 0.37 3.31
C ASP A 179 33.88 0.42 3.69
N TRP A 180 33.06 -0.49 3.16
CA TRP A 180 31.65 -0.63 3.56
C TRP A 180 31.52 -1.15 5.00
N LYS A 181 32.26 -2.20 5.35
CA LYS A 181 32.33 -2.74 6.73
C LYS A 181 32.79 -1.68 7.72
N SER A 182 33.84 -0.93 7.37
CA SER A 182 34.34 0.19 8.17
C SER A 182 33.27 1.28 8.32
N ARG A 183 32.58 1.64 7.22
CA ARG A 183 31.51 2.65 7.23
C ARG A 183 30.28 2.23 8.04
N LEU A 184 29.97 0.93 8.09
CA LEU A 184 28.93 0.36 8.95
C LEU A 184 29.32 0.42 10.44
N GLY A 185 30.61 0.31 10.73
CA GLY A 185 31.14 0.13 12.09
C GLY A 185 31.06 -1.33 12.56
N ALA A 186 31.26 -2.28 11.64
CA ALA A 186 31.22 -3.71 11.94
C ALA A 186 32.31 -4.13 12.95
N ASP A 187 33.47 -3.46 12.91
CA ASP A 187 34.56 -3.53 13.90
C ASP A 187 34.11 -3.17 15.32
N LYS A 188 33.04 -2.37 15.44
CA LYS A 188 32.42 -1.95 16.69
C LYS A 188 31.15 -2.75 17.03
N GLY A 189 30.95 -3.88 16.37
CA GLY A 189 29.81 -4.78 16.59
C GLY A 189 28.48 -4.28 16.02
N LYS A 190 28.48 -3.26 15.15
CA LYS A 190 27.24 -2.79 14.50
C LYS A 190 26.85 -3.72 13.35
N SER A 191 25.56 -4.04 13.27
CA SER A 191 24.95 -4.78 12.16
C SER A 191 23.83 -3.97 11.51
N LEU A 192 23.47 -4.35 10.29
CA LEU A 192 22.35 -3.75 9.58
C LEU A 192 21.03 -4.31 10.13
N GLY A 193 20.03 -3.45 10.33
CA GLY A 193 18.68 -3.92 10.63
C GLY A 193 18.11 -4.68 9.44
N SER A 194 17.51 -5.85 9.67
CA SER A 194 16.83 -6.62 8.62
C SER A 194 15.34 -6.31 8.61
N ASN A 195 14.79 -6.09 7.41
CA ASN A 195 13.35 -6.07 7.19
C ASN A 195 12.95 -7.47 6.69
N VAL A 196 11.88 -8.02 7.26
CA VAL A 196 11.38 -9.37 6.93
C VAL A 196 10.37 -9.27 5.78
N GLN A 197 10.35 -10.28 4.91
CA GLN A 197 9.36 -10.38 3.84
C GLN A 197 7.95 -10.56 4.46
N LEU A 198 6.92 -9.89 3.93
CA LEU A 198 5.56 -10.01 4.50
C LEU A 198 5.03 -11.45 4.43
N SER A 199 5.37 -12.17 3.37
CA SER A 199 5.03 -13.59 3.19
C SER A 199 5.58 -14.43 4.33
N GLU A 200 6.83 -14.22 4.77
CA GLU A 200 7.44 -15.00 5.85
C GLU A 200 6.72 -14.79 7.19
N LEU A 201 6.26 -13.58 7.49
CA LEU A 201 5.46 -13.31 8.69
C LEU A 201 4.11 -14.04 8.64
N VAL A 202 3.43 -14.00 7.49
CA VAL A 202 2.15 -14.69 7.28
C VAL A 202 2.33 -16.21 7.38
N LEU A 203 3.37 -16.76 6.73
CA LEU A 203 3.74 -18.18 6.79
C LEU A 203 4.08 -18.61 8.22
N SER A 204 4.84 -17.81 8.95
CA SER A 204 5.20 -18.10 10.35
C SER A 204 3.98 -18.15 11.25
N ARG A 205 3.07 -17.18 11.12
CA ARG A 205 1.78 -17.19 11.84
C ARG A 205 0.97 -18.43 11.50
N MET A 206 0.81 -18.74 10.21
CA MET A 206 0.05 -19.93 9.77
C MET A 206 0.68 -21.21 10.32
N MET A 207 2.01 -21.33 10.30
CA MET A 207 2.72 -22.49 10.85
C MET A 207 2.55 -22.60 12.36
N MET A 208 2.54 -21.48 13.10
CA MET A 208 2.24 -21.46 14.53
C MET A 208 0.83 -21.98 14.81
N THR A 209 -0.18 -21.49 14.09
CA THR A 209 -1.56 -21.98 14.21
C THR A 209 -1.67 -23.47 13.89
N ILE A 210 -0.98 -23.95 12.85
CA ILE A 210 -0.93 -25.38 12.50
C ILE A 210 -0.31 -26.17 13.65
N ARG A 211 0.86 -25.75 14.17
CA ARG A 211 1.53 -26.44 15.28
C ARG A 211 0.65 -26.49 16.52
N ASP A 212 0.01 -25.39 16.89
CA ASP A 212 -0.91 -25.35 18.02
C ASP A 212 -2.11 -26.26 17.81
N THR A 213 -2.70 -26.24 16.60
CA THR A 213 -3.82 -27.13 16.24
C THR A 213 -3.41 -28.59 16.33
N VAL A 214 -2.25 -28.97 15.79
CA VAL A 214 -1.72 -30.34 15.84
C VAL A 214 -1.44 -30.78 17.27
N ARG A 215 -0.77 -29.94 18.07
CA ARG A 215 -0.48 -30.23 19.49
C ARG A 215 -1.76 -30.45 20.29
N ASN A 216 -2.79 -29.65 20.02
CA ASN A 216 -4.03 -29.66 20.81
C ASN A 216 -5.08 -30.65 20.27
N SER A 217 -4.95 -31.13 19.03
CA SER A 217 -5.88 -32.09 18.39
C SER A 217 -5.34 -33.52 18.43
N ASN A 218 -4.82 -33.95 19.58
CA ASN A 218 -4.20 -35.26 19.81
C ASN A 218 -5.22 -36.39 20.10
N GLY A 219 -6.49 -36.22 19.73
CA GLY A 219 -7.55 -37.20 19.97
C GLY A 219 -8.13 -37.19 21.40
N GLN A 220 -7.75 -36.22 22.23
CA GLN A 220 -8.32 -36.06 23.57
C GLN A 220 -9.83 -35.79 23.54
N GLN A 221 -10.57 -36.42 24.47
CA GLN A 221 -11.96 -36.07 24.74
C GLN A 221 -11.98 -34.89 25.70
N VAL A 222 -12.55 -33.77 25.26
CA VAL A 222 -12.64 -32.54 26.07
C VAL A 222 -14.05 -32.43 26.66
N LEU A 223 -14.15 -32.30 27.98
CA LEU A 223 -15.41 -32.02 28.66
C LEU A 223 -15.76 -30.54 28.39
N ARG A 224 -16.68 -30.31 27.46
CA ARG A 224 -17.08 -28.95 27.06
C ARG A 224 -18.29 -28.49 27.86
N THR A 225 -18.20 -27.31 28.45
CA THR A 225 -19.36 -26.60 28.98
C THR A 225 -20.27 -26.16 27.83
N LEU A 226 -21.48 -26.70 27.78
CA LEU A 226 -22.51 -26.23 26.86
C LEU A 226 -23.07 -24.91 27.38
N LYS A 227 -23.23 -23.90 26.51
CA LYS A 227 -23.89 -22.64 26.88
C LYS A 227 -25.31 -22.96 27.35
N ASP A 228 -25.70 -22.43 28.51
CA ASP A 228 -27.08 -22.51 28.99
C ASP A 228 -27.97 -21.68 28.06
N LYS A 229 -28.82 -22.35 27.30
CA LYS A 229 -29.75 -21.73 26.35
C LYS A 229 -31.16 -22.01 26.84
N ARG A 230 -31.82 -20.97 27.35
CA ARG A 230 -33.19 -21.06 27.84
C ARG A 230 -34.15 -20.45 26.83
N LEU A 231 -35.36 -21.00 26.78
CA LEU A 231 -36.50 -20.34 26.18
C LEU A 231 -37.15 -19.49 27.27
N LEU A 232 -37.14 -18.17 27.11
CA LEU A 232 -37.62 -17.22 28.11
C LEU A 232 -39.00 -16.65 27.77
N CYS A 233 -39.84 -17.50 27.18
CA CYS A 233 -41.27 -17.29 27.01
C CYS A 233 -41.97 -18.67 26.88
N PRO A 234 -43.29 -18.77 27.05
CA PRO A 234 -44.04 -19.98 26.73
C PRO A 234 -43.90 -20.36 25.24
N GLU A 235 -43.87 -21.66 24.93
CA GLU A 235 -43.79 -22.14 23.54
C GLU A 235 -44.86 -21.56 22.60
N PRO A 236 -46.14 -21.38 23.01
CA PRO A 236 -47.14 -20.76 22.16
C PRO A 236 -46.79 -19.31 21.78
N GLU A 237 -46.15 -18.57 22.69
CA GLU A 237 -45.71 -17.19 22.46
C GLU A 237 -44.56 -17.16 21.46
N MET A 238 -43.54 -18.01 21.64
CA MET A 238 -42.44 -18.14 20.69
C MET A 238 -42.95 -18.56 19.30
N LYS A 239 -43.87 -19.53 19.23
CA LYS A 239 -44.47 -19.95 17.96
C LYS A 239 -45.23 -18.80 17.28
N ALA A 240 -46.00 -18.02 18.04
CA ALA A 240 -46.68 -16.84 17.51
C ALA A 240 -45.69 -15.79 17.00
N ARG A 241 -44.58 -15.57 17.72
CA ARG A 241 -43.49 -14.68 17.27
C ARG A 241 -42.84 -15.17 15.98
N LEU A 242 -42.50 -16.45 15.88
CA LEU A 242 -41.91 -17.02 14.67
C LEU A 242 -42.86 -16.94 13.46
N ALA A 243 -44.16 -17.19 13.67
CA ALA A 243 -45.18 -17.00 12.64
C ALA A 243 -45.31 -15.53 12.21
N HIS A 244 -45.26 -14.59 13.17
CA HIS A 244 -45.24 -13.16 12.87
C HIS A 244 -44.01 -12.79 12.02
N LEU A 245 -42.82 -13.26 12.40
CA LEU A 245 -41.58 -13.03 11.65
C LEU A 245 -41.63 -13.58 10.22
N MET A 246 -42.27 -14.74 9.99
CA MET A 246 -42.44 -15.28 8.62
C MET A 246 -43.19 -14.31 7.71
N ILE A 247 -44.23 -13.65 8.25
CA ILE A 247 -45.05 -12.67 7.52
C ILE A 247 -44.31 -11.34 7.39
N GLU A 248 -43.79 -10.81 8.49
CA GLU A 248 -43.11 -9.51 8.57
C GLU A 248 -41.86 -9.46 7.68
N GLN A 249 -41.05 -10.52 7.71
CA GLN A 249 -39.86 -10.65 6.87
C GLN A 249 -40.18 -11.08 5.44
N LYS A 250 -41.46 -11.30 5.08
CA LYS A 250 -41.92 -11.69 3.74
C LYS A 250 -41.20 -12.92 3.18
N ALA A 251 -40.99 -13.94 4.02
CA ALA A 251 -40.21 -15.14 3.70
C ALA A 251 -38.79 -14.84 3.18
N LEU A 252 -38.14 -13.78 3.69
CA LEU A 252 -36.73 -13.48 3.43
C LEU A 252 -35.88 -13.68 4.68
N CYS A 253 -34.63 -14.10 4.46
CA CYS A 253 -33.59 -14.19 5.47
C CYS A 253 -33.24 -12.79 5.99
N ALA A 254 -33.32 -12.58 7.30
CA ALA A 254 -33.09 -11.28 7.92
C ALA A 254 -31.66 -10.73 7.70
N ILE A 255 -30.67 -11.61 7.52
CA ILE A 255 -29.27 -11.21 7.36
C ILE A 255 -28.93 -10.94 5.88
N THR A 256 -29.27 -11.87 4.99
CA THR A 256 -28.81 -11.83 3.59
C THR A 256 -29.89 -11.35 2.61
N GLY A 257 -31.15 -11.28 3.02
CA GLY A 257 -32.28 -10.99 2.14
C GLY A 257 -32.66 -12.12 1.16
N LEU A 258 -32.01 -13.29 1.24
CA LEU A 258 -32.34 -14.44 0.40
C LEU A 258 -33.71 -15.03 0.75
N PRO A 259 -34.46 -15.59 -0.22
CA PRO A 259 -35.69 -16.32 0.07
C PRO A 259 -35.43 -17.49 1.03
N VAL A 260 -36.22 -17.61 2.09
CA VAL A 260 -36.20 -18.81 2.95
C VAL A 260 -37.17 -19.85 2.39
N HIS A 261 -36.77 -21.10 2.49
CA HIS A 261 -37.61 -22.22 2.11
C HIS A 261 -38.43 -22.72 3.30
N VAL A 262 -39.63 -23.22 3.03
CA VAL A 262 -40.48 -23.88 4.03
C VAL A 262 -40.60 -25.36 3.73
N ASP A 263 -40.81 -26.16 4.78
CA ASP A 263 -41.00 -27.61 4.63
C ASP A 263 -42.18 -27.92 3.69
N GLY A 264 -41.95 -28.83 2.74
CA GLY A 264 -42.98 -29.30 1.81
C GLY A 264 -43.25 -28.38 0.60
N GLN A 265 -42.50 -27.29 0.40
CA GLN A 265 -42.59 -26.52 -0.84
C GLN A 265 -41.96 -27.26 -2.03
N ASP A 266 -42.36 -26.88 -3.24
CA ASP A 266 -41.72 -27.36 -4.48
C ASP A 266 -40.28 -26.80 -4.63
N ASN A 267 -39.38 -27.59 -5.23
CA ASN A 267 -37.95 -27.26 -5.39
C ASN A 267 -37.23 -26.91 -4.07
N LEU A 268 -37.56 -27.64 -3.00
CA LEU A 268 -36.95 -27.46 -1.69
C LEU A 268 -35.43 -27.72 -1.70
N ASP A 269 -34.67 -26.66 -1.50
CA ASP A 269 -33.27 -26.71 -1.03
C ASP A 269 -33.22 -26.70 0.51
N TYR A 270 -32.62 -27.74 1.09
CA TYR A 270 -32.49 -27.92 2.54
C TYR A 270 -31.57 -26.90 3.21
N ASP A 271 -30.59 -26.36 2.49
CA ASP A 271 -29.68 -25.33 3.00
C ASP A 271 -30.38 -23.97 3.12
N MET A 272 -31.45 -23.77 2.34
CA MET A 272 -32.26 -22.55 2.32
C MET A 272 -33.44 -22.60 3.31
N LEU A 273 -33.68 -23.73 4.00
CA LEU A 273 -34.76 -23.88 4.96
C LEU A 273 -34.76 -22.78 6.03
N ALA A 274 -35.95 -22.33 6.41
CA ALA A 274 -36.13 -21.38 7.49
C ALA A 274 -35.51 -21.93 8.79
N SER A 275 -34.68 -21.12 9.42
CA SER A 275 -34.00 -21.42 10.68
C SER A 275 -34.09 -20.22 11.61
N VAL A 276 -34.10 -20.47 12.91
CA VAL A 276 -34.11 -19.44 13.94
C VAL A 276 -32.68 -19.13 14.36
N ASP A 277 -32.25 -17.89 14.16
CA ASP A 277 -30.99 -17.37 14.68
C ASP A 277 -31.24 -16.42 15.85
N ARG A 278 -30.29 -16.37 16.79
CA ARG A 278 -30.31 -15.39 17.87
C ARG A 278 -29.53 -14.16 17.40
N ILE A 279 -30.20 -13.01 17.43
CA ILE A 279 -29.61 -11.72 17.05
C ILE A 279 -28.36 -11.47 17.90
N ASP A 280 -28.51 -11.55 19.22
CA ASP A 280 -27.39 -11.71 20.14
C ASP A 280 -27.16 -13.20 20.46
N SER A 281 -26.08 -13.76 19.93
CA SER A 281 -25.65 -15.14 20.16
C SER A 281 -25.19 -15.44 21.59
N ASN A 282 -24.96 -14.42 22.42
CA ASN A 282 -24.69 -14.56 23.85
C ASN A 282 -25.97 -14.56 24.72
N GLY A 283 -27.08 -14.03 24.21
CA GLY A 283 -28.38 -14.05 24.86
C GLY A 283 -29.14 -15.39 24.76
N HIS A 284 -30.32 -15.43 25.37
CA HIS A 284 -31.25 -16.56 25.37
C HIS A 284 -32.25 -16.47 24.21
N TYR A 285 -33.13 -17.48 24.07
CA TYR A 285 -34.24 -17.41 23.13
C TYR A 285 -35.39 -16.64 23.77
N GLU A 286 -35.50 -15.38 23.38
CA GLU A 286 -36.54 -14.43 23.77
C GLU A 286 -37.23 -13.94 22.49
N PRO A 287 -38.53 -13.58 22.54
CA PRO A 287 -39.23 -13.10 21.35
C PRO A 287 -38.48 -11.97 20.63
N GLU A 288 -37.84 -11.06 21.38
CA GLU A 288 -37.10 -9.91 20.85
C GLU A 288 -35.71 -10.27 20.31
N ASN A 289 -35.15 -11.41 20.71
CA ASN A 289 -33.78 -11.83 20.38
C ASN A 289 -33.73 -12.89 19.27
N VAL A 290 -34.83 -13.12 18.54
CA VAL A 290 -34.89 -14.09 17.44
C VAL A 290 -35.18 -13.43 16.10
N GLN A 291 -34.61 -14.01 15.05
CA GLN A 291 -34.84 -13.64 13.66
C GLN A 291 -34.90 -14.90 12.78
N LEU A 292 -35.61 -14.83 11.65
CA LEU A 292 -35.61 -15.92 10.67
C LEU A 292 -34.50 -15.73 9.63
N VAL A 293 -33.73 -16.79 9.41
CA VAL A 293 -32.63 -16.83 8.45
C VAL A 293 -32.64 -18.13 7.66
N CYS A 294 -31.91 -18.21 6.55
CA CYS A 294 -31.64 -19.48 5.89
C CYS A 294 -30.78 -20.38 6.80
N ARG A 295 -30.98 -21.69 6.76
CA ARG A 295 -30.25 -22.68 7.54
C ARG A 295 -28.73 -22.58 7.35
N PHE A 296 -28.26 -22.44 6.11
CA PHE A 296 -26.82 -22.30 5.84
C PHE A 296 -26.25 -21.02 6.45
N VAL A 297 -27.02 -19.92 6.45
CA VAL A 297 -26.60 -18.64 7.04
C VAL A 297 -26.41 -18.79 8.55
N ASN A 298 -27.35 -19.43 9.24
CA ASN A 298 -27.24 -19.70 10.68
C ASN A 298 -25.99 -20.56 10.97
N PHE A 299 -25.75 -21.59 10.15
CA PHE A 299 -24.59 -22.47 10.27
C PHE A 299 -23.25 -21.72 10.06
N TRP A 300 -23.16 -20.88 9.03
CA TRP A 300 -21.94 -20.15 8.69
C TRP A 300 -21.65 -19.01 9.66
N LYS A 301 -22.68 -18.25 10.05
CA LYS A 301 -22.55 -17.18 11.04
C LYS A 301 -22.07 -17.74 12.38
N CYS A 302 -22.55 -18.92 12.78
CA CYS A 302 -22.20 -19.58 14.03
C CYS A 302 -22.43 -18.66 15.25
N SER A 303 -21.39 -18.02 15.78
CA SER A 303 -21.49 -17.04 16.88
C SER A 303 -20.97 -15.65 16.51
N GLN A 304 -20.72 -15.40 15.23
CA GLN A 304 -20.31 -14.09 14.73
C GLN A 304 -21.47 -13.09 14.76
N GLU A 305 -21.14 -11.81 14.83
CA GLU A 305 -22.08 -10.71 14.73
C GLU A 305 -22.53 -10.52 13.26
N ASN A 306 -23.79 -10.10 13.05
CA ASN A 306 -24.43 -9.98 11.74
C ASN A 306 -23.65 -9.09 10.77
N GLY A 307 -23.30 -7.88 11.20
CA GLY A 307 -22.55 -6.90 10.43
C GLY A 307 -21.19 -7.43 9.98
N LYS A 308 -20.44 -8.07 10.87
CA LYS A 308 -19.16 -8.68 10.47
C LYS A 308 -19.31 -9.80 9.46
N PHE A 309 -20.35 -10.64 9.61
CA PHE A 309 -20.64 -11.69 8.64
C PHE A 309 -20.99 -11.10 7.26
N MET A 310 -21.83 -10.07 7.21
CA MET A 310 -22.19 -9.38 5.97
C MET A 310 -20.99 -8.72 5.29
N GLU A 311 -20.15 -8.02 6.04
CA GLU A 311 -18.91 -7.40 5.50
C GLU A 311 -18.01 -8.43 4.82
N LEU A 312 -17.90 -9.65 5.37
CA LEU A 312 -17.11 -10.72 4.77
C LEU A 312 -17.77 -11.31 3.52
N LEU A 313 -19.10 -11.45 3.52
CA LEU A 313 -19.85 -11.94 2.36
C LEU A 313 -19.76 -10.98 1.17
N GLU A 314 -19.85 -9.67 1.43
CA GLU A 314 -19.68 -8.62 0.41
C GLU A 314 -18.32 -8.69 -0.27
N LYS A 315 -17.24 -8.97 0.47
CA LYS A 315 -15.90 -9.17 -0.11
C LYS A 315 -15.87 -10.35 -1.07
N VAL A 316 -16.56 -11.44 -0.76
CA VAL A 316 -16.66 -12.62 -1.65
C VAL A 316 -17.44 -12.27 -2.91
N VAL A 317 -18.56 -11.57 -2.79
CA VAL A 317 -19.38 -11.13 -3.93
C VAL A 317 -18.59 -10.19 -4.84
N ALA A 318 -17.92 -9.18 -4.27
CA ALA A 318 -17.09 -8.24 -5.02
C ALA A 318 -15.98 -8.94 -5.81
N ALA A 319 -15.31 -9.94 -5.22
CA ALA A 319 -14.29 -10.72 -5.89
C ALA A 319 -14.83 -11.60 -7.04
N ARG A 320 -16.10 -12.02 -6.99
CA ARG A 320 -16.74 -12.83 -8.04
C ARG A 320 -17.31 -12.01 -9.19
N ILE A 321 -17.73 -10.77 -8.91
CA ILE A 321 -18.30 -9.85 -9.92
C ILE A 321 -17.19 -9.08 -10.65
N SER A 322 -16.06 -8.84 -10.00
CA SER A 322 -14.90 -8.23 -10.66
C SER A 322 -14.36 -9.19 -11.73
N PRO A 323 -14.32 -8.82 -13.02
CA PRO A 323 -13.65 -9.63 -14.02
C PRO A 323 -12.19 -9.79 -13.57
N ASN A 324 -11.75 -11.03 -13.37
CA ASN A 324 -10.35 -11.33 -13.09
C ASN A 324 -9.48 -10.51 -14.05
N SER A 325 -8.72 -9.56 -13.49
CA SER A 325 -7.76 -8.74 -14.23
C SER A 325 -6.45 -9.50 -14.38
#